data_AF-A0A920NHL2-F1
#
_entry.id   AF-A0A920NHL2-F1
#
_cell.length_a   1.000
_cell.length_b   1.000
_cell.length_c   1.000
_cell.angle_alpha   90.00
_cell.angle_beta   90.00
_cell.angle_gamma   90.00
#
_symmetry.space_group_name_H-M   'P 1'
#
loop_
_entity.id
_entity.type
_entity.pdbx_description
1 polymer ?
#
loop_
_entity_poly.entity_id
_entity_poly.type
_entity_poly.pdbx_seq_one_letter_code
_entity_poly.pdbx_strand_id
1 'polypeptide(L)'
;MIRALARRNIGNPEFSDVAKSTWDKIVETVFLALLATTFGTLLAIPVSFFAARNLMSSQKSSLTNVAFSTIGWPLGIIIGIQTALTFKSFVARILVEDVLIRSSIGSVLGIGLTWTIIHWLFPKKGSHSNLNTYKPVQVITIILSVLMSILTIYMIANLAFVLGQALIEPLGPVGFIGNFISQLGDVLIMVIPVATALLGGGTLGIAGNKLGQYVSDHMSQHLIQITNICAAALAGAVIGAILGNTVDWFYQLDNPQQTLYWPMSIGAILGVIASLRISHRHTIPIGYVTYYVTRTILNATRSIEPLVMVIVFVVWVGIGPFAGSLALALHTVAALAKLYSEQVESIPPAH
;
A
#
# COMPACT_ATOMS: atom_id res chain seq x y z
N MET A 1 -7.06 -43.88 -67.39
CA MET A 1 -7.19 -43.55 -65.95
C MET A 1 -6.73 -42.10 -65.78
N ILE A 2 -7.66 -41.14 -65.78
CA ILE A 2 -7.32 -39.70 -65.74
C ILE A 2 -7.30 -39.29 -64.26
N ARG A 3 -6.10 -38.99 -63.71
CA ARG A 3 -5.95 -38.40 -62.38
C ARG A 3 -6.24 -36.90 -62.47
N ALA A 4 -7.43 -36.49 -62.08
CA ALA A 4 -7.76 -35.08 -61.89
C ALA A 4 -7.01 -34.54 -60.67
N LEU A 5 -5.96 -33.75 -60.90
CA LEU A 5 -5.27 -33.01 -59.85
C LEU A 5 -6.06 -31.73 -59.56
N ALA A 6 -6.99 -31.80 -58.61
CA ALA A 6 -7.65 -30.62 -58.08
C ALA A 6 -6.64 -29.80 -57.25
N ARG A 7 -6.05 -28.77 -57.84
CA ARG A 7 -5.32 -27.74 -57.08
C ARG A 7 -6.34 -26.87 -56.34
N ARG A 8 -6.57 -27.19 -55.07
CA ARG A 8 -7.28 -26.29 -54.16
C ARG A 8 -6.27 -25.21 -53.73
N ASN A 9 -6.56 -23.96 -54.05
CA ASN A 9 -5.81 -22.82 -53.51
C ASN A 9 -6.12 -22.77 -52.01
N ILE A 10 -5.31 -23.47 -51.22
CA ILE A 10 -5.30 -23.31 -49.77
C ILE A 10 -4.78 -21.88 -49.59
N GLY A 11 -5.62 -20.98 -49.05
CA GLY A 11 -5.25 -19.59 -48.85
C GLY A 11 -3.94 -19.46 -48.06
N ASN A 12 -3.44 -18.23 -47.94
CA ASN A 12 -2.21 -17.97 -47.18
C ASN A 12 -2.25 -18.68 -45.81
N PRO A 13 -1.10 -19.15 -45.29
CA PRO A 13 -1.06 -19.80 -43.98
C PRO A 13 -1.58 -18.83 -42.92
N GLU A 14 -2.80 -19.08 -42.44
CA GLU A 14 -3.39 -18.39 -41.31
C GLU A 14 -3.14 -19.22 -40.04
N PHE A 15 -2.69 -18.58 -38.97
CA PHE A 15 -2.61 -19.24 -37.68
C PHE A 15 -4.00 -19.74 -37.27
N SER A 16 -4.06 -20.99 -36.82
CA SER A 16 -5.30 -21.53 -36.26
C SER A 16 -5.70 -20.74 -35.03
N ASP A 17 -7.00 -20.66 -34.75
CA ASP A 17 -7.51 -19.92 -33.59
C ASP A 17 -6.97 -20.51 -32.27
N VAL A 18 -6.70 -21.82 -32.25
CA VAL A 18 -6.03 -22.50 -31.13
C VAL A 18 -4.58 -22.02 -30.96
N ALA A 19 -3.85 -21.80 -32.06
CA ALA A 19 -2.47 -21.28 -31.98
C ALA A 19 -2.46 -19.84 -31.45
N LYS A 20 -3.40 -19.00 -31.90
CA LYS A 20 -3.57 -17.63 -31.40
C LYS A 20 -3.93 -17.61 -29.91
N SER A 21 -4.91 -18.40 -29.49
CA SER A 21 -5.32 -18.46 -28.08
C SER A 21 -4.20 -18.99 -27.18
N THR A 22 -3.44 -19.97 -27.66
CA THR A 22 -2.30 -20.52 -26.90
C THR A 22 -1.19 -19.50 -26.76
N TRP A 23 -0.88 -18.77 -27.85
CA TRP A 23 0.09 -17.68 -27.84
C TRP A 23 -0.32 -16.59 -26.84
N ASP A 24 -1.59 -16.15 -26.88
CA ASP A 24 -2.11 -15.13 -25.97
C ASP A 24 -1.97 -15.56 -24.49
N LYS A 25 -2.24 -16.83 -24.18
CA LYS A 25 -2.12 -17.37 -22.82
C LYS A 25 -0.67 -17.50 -22.34
N ILE A 26 0.25 -17.88 -23.22
CA ILE A 26 1.69 -17.91 -22.89
C ILE A 26 2.17 -16.50 -22.57
N VAL A 27 1.81 -15.54 -23.41
CA VAL A 27 2.23 -14.14 -23.28
C VAL A 27 1.62 -13.50 -22.03
N GLU A 28 0.33 -13.70 -21.77
CA GLU A 28 -0.35 -13.29 -20.53
C GLU A 28 0.42 -13.77 -19.28
N THR A 29 0.84 -15.04 -19.28
CA THR A 29 1.61 -15.62 -18.17
C THR A 29 2.98 -14.94 -17.98
N VAL A 30 3.71 -14.66 -19.07
CA VAL A 30 5.01 -13.98 -19.02
C VAL A 30 4.87 -12.55 -18.46
N PHE A 31 3.85 -11.82 -18.89
CA PHE A 31 3.60 -10.46 -18.39
C PHE A 31 3.22 -10.42 -16.92
N LEU A 32 2.41 -11.37 -16.45
CA LEU A 32 2.07 -11.50 -15.04
C LEU A 32 3.30 -11.78 -14.17
N ALA A 33 4.25 -12.58 -14.68
CA ALA A 33 5.53 -12.80 -14.02
C ALA A 33 6.40 -11.52 -13.99
N LEU A 34 6.46 -10.78 -15.10
CA LEU A 34 7.16 -9.49 -15.15
C LEU A 34 6.55 -8.48 -14.17
N LEU A 35 5.22 -8.42 -14.09
CA LEU A 35 4.52 -7.57 -13.15
C LEU A 35 4.79 -7.96 -11.70
N ALA A 36 4.69 -9.25 -11.40
CA ALA A 36 4.95 -9.77 -10.07
C ALA A 36 6.37 -9.44 -9.59
N THR A 37 7.36 -9.58 -10.47
CA THR A 37 8.76 -9.24 -10.16
C THR A 37 8.98 -7.73 -10.05
N THR A 38 8.33 -6.93 -10.90
CA THR A 38 8.42 -5.46 -10.85
C THR A 38 7.82 -4.92 -9.55
N PHE A 39 6.59 -5.30 -9.21
CA PHE A 39 5.98 -4.92 -7.93
C PHE A 39 6.73 -5.53 -6.74
N GLY A 40 7.19 -6.78 -6.88
CA GLY A 40 7.92 -7.49 -5.85
C GLY A 40 9.23 -6.82 -5.46
N THR A 41 10.04 -6.44 -6.45
CA THR A 41 11.30 -5.71 -6.23
C THR A 41 11.06 -4.31 -5.67
N LEU A 42 10.09 -3.57 -6.22
CA LEU A 42 9.74 -2.23 -5.77
C LEU A 42 9.36 -2.19 -4.28
N LEU A 43 8.54 -3.15 -3.83
CA LEU A 43 8.13 -3.25 -2.42
C LEU A 43 9.18 -3.90 -1.52
N ALA A 44 10.04 -4.79 -2.06
CA ALA A 44 11.10 -5.42 -1.28
C ALA A 44 12.11 -4.41 -0.71
N ILE A 45 12.39 -3.33 -1.45
CA ILE A 45 13.34 -2.29 -1.02
C ILE A 45 12.91 -1.66 0.30
N PRO A 46 11.76 -0.95 0.41
CA PRO A 46 11.35 -0.32 1.67
C PRO A 46 11.17 -1.34 2.81
N VAL A 47 10.64 -2.53 2.52
CA VAL A 47 10.46 -3.57 3.53
C VAL A 47 11.80 -4.07 4.08
N SER A 48 12.84 -4.14 3.25
CA SER A 48 14.18 -4.57 3.68
C SER A 48 14.81 -3.64 4.71
N PHE A 49 14.57 -2.32 4.60
CA PHE A 49 15.04 -1.34 5.58
C PHE A 49 14.43 -1.59 6.97
N PHE A 50 13.14 -1.95 7.06
CA PHE A 50 12.50 -2.31 8.33
C PHE A 50 12.99 -3.63 8.92
N ALA A 51 13.50 -4.54 8.08
CA ALA A 51 14.05 -5.82 8.51
C ALA A 51 15.57 -5.79 8.80
N ALA A 52 16.23 -4.65 8.57
CA ALA A 52 17.66 -4.46 8.81
C ALA A 52 17.94 -4.03 10.26
N ARG A 53 18.72 -4.83 10.98
CA ARG A 53 18.96 -4.61 12.41
C ARG A 53 19.75 -3.33 12.70
N ASN A 54 20.77 -3.03 11.91
CA ASN A 54 21.63 -1.85 12.10
C ASN A 54 20.86 -0.53 11.99
N LEU A 55 19.88 -0.43 11.09
CA LEU A 55 19.06 0.77 10.93
C LEU A 55 17.98 0.90 11.99
N MET A 56 17.37 -0.22 12.38
CA MET A 56 16.27 -0.18 13.36
C MET A 56 16.77 -0.07 14.80
N SER A 57 17.89 -0.70 15.17
CA SER A 57 18.37 -0.75 16.56
C SER A 57 18.67 0.61 17.20
N SER A 58 18.92 1.65 16.39
CA SER A 58 19.18 3.02 16.84
C SER A 58 17.91 3.80 17.22
N GLN A 59 16.73 3.36 16.75
CA GLN A 59 15.48 4.09 16.92
C GLN A 59 14.87 3.81 18.29
N LYS A 60 14.89 4.85 19.14
CA LYS A 60 14.24 4.85 20.46
C LYS A 60 13.07 5.82 20.45
N SER A 61 12.00 5.49 21.16
CA SER A 61 10.81 6.35 21.25
C SER A 61 10.24 6.35 22.67
N SER A 62 9.68 7.47 23.10
CA SER A 62 8.97 7.54 24.38
C SER A 62 7.67 6.75 24.32
N LEU A 63 7.15 6.35 25.48
CA LEU A 63 5.86 5.65 25.55
C LEU A 63 4.72 6.48 24.94
N THR A 64 4.74 7.79 25.16
CA THR A 64 3.77 8.74 24.58
C THR A 64 3.77 8.67 23.06
N ASN A 65 4.95 8.72 22.45
CA ASN A 65 5.12 8.66 21.01
C ASN A 65 4.59 7.35 20.42
N VAL A 66 4.95 6.23 21.06
CA VAL A 66 4.49 4.91 20.64
C VAL A 66 2.97 4.85 20.72
N ALA A 67 2.38 5.26 21.85
CA ALA A 67 0.93 5.25 22.03
C ALA A 67 0.19 6.09 20.97
N PHE A 68 0.61 7.34 20.74
CA PHE A 68 -0.01 8.19 19.73
C PHE A 68 0.21 7.67 18.30
N SER A 69 1.37 7.10 17.99
CA SER A 69 1.60 6.50 16.67
C SER A 69 0.73 5.25 16.47
N THR A 70 0.60 4.38 17.47
CA THR A 70 -0.26 3.19 17.44
C THR A 70 -1.73 3.55 17.18
N ILE A 71 -2.22 4.64 17.76
CA ILE A 71 -3.58 5.15 17.50
C ILE A 71 -3.66 5.80 16.11
N GLY A 72 -2.61 6.52 15.71
CA GLY A 72 -2.53 7.21 14.41
C GLY A 72 -2.62 6.27 13.22
N TRP A 73 -2.06 5.06 13.31
CA TRP A 73 -2.06 4.08 12.21
C TRP A 73 -3.48 3.65 11.79
N PRO A 74 -4.33 3.08 12.66
CA PRO A 74 -5.69 2.67 12.27
C PRO A 74 -6.57 3.83 11.84
N LEU A 75 -6.47 4.98 12.52
CA LEU A 75 -7.18 6.19 12.09
C LEU A 75 -6.76 6.61 10.69
N GLY A 76 -5.45 6.57 10.41
CA GLY A 76 -4.90 6.89 9.10
C GLY A 76 -5.32 5.91 8.02
N ILE A 77 -5.38 4.61 8.34
CA ILE A 77 -5.90 3.58 7.44
C ILE A 77 -7.36 3.86 7.10
N ILE A 78 -8.21 4.12 8.10
CA ILE A 78 -9.64 4.42 7.89
C ILE A 78 -9.81 5.67 7.01
N ILE A 79 -9.10 6.75 7.33
CA ILE A 79 -9.13 7.99 6.56
C ILE A 79 -8.62 7.76 5.13
N GLY A 80 -7.54 6.99 4.98
CA GLY A 80 -6.95 6.66 3.68
C GLY A 80 -7.91 5.86 2.79
N ILE A 81 -8.53 4.81 3.34
CA ILE A 81 -9.56 4.02 2.65
C ILE A 81 -10.73 4.92 2.25
N GLN A 82 -11.25 5.71 3.18
CA GLN A 82 -12.38 6.59 2.92
C GLN A 82 -12.06 7.61 1.83
N THR A 83 -10.85 8.17 1.84
CA THR A 83 -10.35 9.09 0.82
C THR A 83 -10.30 8.41 -0.54
N ALA A 84 -9.73 7.19 -0.61
CA ALA A 84 -9.65 6.44 -1.85
C ALA A 84 -11.03 6.07 -2.41
N LEU A 85 -11.97 5.66 -1.57
CA LEU A 85 -13.35 5.34 -1.97
C LEU A 85 -14.09 6.59 -2.46
N THR A 86 -13.89 7.71 -1.78
CA THR A 86 -14.47 9.01 -2.18
C THR A 86 -13.94 9.39 -3.55
N PHE A 87 -12.63 9.34 -3.79
CA PHE A 87 -12.06 9.64 -5.10
C PHE A 87 -12.49 8.65 -6.19
N LYS A 88 -12.56 7.35 -5.89
CA LYS A 88 -13.10 6.35 -6.83
C LYS A 88 -14.51 6.73 -7.28
N SER A 89 -15.39 7.08 -6.33
CA SER A 89 -16.76 7.48 -6.63
C SER A 89 -16.84 8.82 -7.40
N PHE A 90 -15.95 9.77 -7.09
CA PHE A 90 -15.87 11.06 -7.76
C PHE A 90 -15.43 10.91 -9.22
N VAL A 91 -14.38 10.11 -9.46
CA VAL A 91 -13.89 9.79 -10.81
C VAL A 91 -14.98 9.08 -11.61
N ALA A 92 -15.66 8.08 -11.02
CA ALA A 92 -16.76 7.38 -11.68
C ALA A 92 -17.89 8.32 -12.14
N ARG A 93 -18.21 9.36 -11.36
CA ARG A 93 -19.22 10.38 -11.73
C ARG A 93 -18.76 11.25 -12.90
N ILE A 94 -17.47 11.56 -13.01
CA ILE A 94 -16.92 12.36 -14.12
C ILE A 94 -16.93 11.55 -15.42
N LEU A 95 -16.69 10.24 -15.34
CA LEU A 95 -16.44 9.37 -16.48
C LEU A 95 -17.70 8.76 -17.14
N VAL A 96 -18.93 9.15 -16.77
CA VAL A 96 -20.18 8.47 -17.20
C VAL A 96 -20.41 8.36 -18.71
N GLU A 97 -19.87 9.27 -19.53
CA GLU A 97 -20.08 9.29 -20.98
C GLU A 97 -18.80 8.89 -21.74
N ASP A 98 -17.99 9.87 -22.13
CA ASP A 98 -16.77 9.63 -22.90
C ASP A 98 -15.59 9.25 -21.98
N VAL A 99 -15.60 8.02 -21.46
CA VAL A 99 -14.58 7.56 -20.52
C VAL A 99 -13.17 7.80 -21.07
N LEU A 100 -12.90 7.45 -22.33
CA LEU A 100 -11.57 7.59 -22.94
C LEU A 100 -11.11 9.05 -23.02
N ILE A 101 -11.97 9.96 -23.50
CA ILE A 101 -11.64 11.38 -23.65
C ILE A 101 -11.50 12.04 -22.27
N ARG A 102 -12.43 11.77 -21.35
CA ARG A 102 -12.44 12.37 -20.02
C ARG A 102 -11.32 11.85 -19.14
N SER A 103 -10.95 10.58 -19.23
CA SER A 103 -9.76 10.05 -18.54
C SER A 103 -8.48 10.62 -19.13
N SER A 104 -8.42 10.90 -20.43
CA SER A 104 -7.26 11.53 -21.08
C SER A 104 -7.08 12.97 -20.61
N ILE A 105 -8.14 13.77 -20.71
CA ILE A 105 -8.16 15.15 -20.23
C ILE A 105 -7.87 15.19 -18.72
N GLY A 106 -8.53 14.33 -17.94
CA GLY A 106 -8.36 14.23 -16.50
C GLY A 106 -6.94 13.86 -16.07
N SER A 107 -6.28 12.94 -16.80
CA SER A 107 -4.89 12.56 -16.53
C SER A 107 -3.92 13.72 -16.81
N VAL A 108 -4.07 14.39 -17.96
CA VAL A 108 -3.22 15.53 -18.34
C VAL A 108 -3.41 16.70 -17.37
N LEU A 109 -4.66 17.05 -17.06
CA LEU A 109 -4.98 18.11 -16.10
C LEU A 109 -4.51 17.74 -14.69
N GLY A 110 -4.68 16.49 -14.27
CA GLY A 110 -4.24 16.01 -12.96
C GLY A 110 -2.71 16.11 -12.77
N ILE A 111 -1.94 15.69 -13.78
CA ILE A 111 -0.48 15.84 -13.79
C ILE A 111 -0.10 17.32 -13.74
N GLY A 112 -0.72 18.15 -14.59
CA GLY A 112 -0.45 19.59 -14.64
C GLY A 112 -0.72 20.28 -13.29
N LEU A 113 -1.89 20.03 -12.69
CA LEU A 113 -2.28 20.58 -11.40
C LEU A 113 -1.37 20.11 -10.28
N THR A 114 -1.05 18.81 -10.24
CA THR A 114 -0.13 18.26 -9.24
C THR A 114 1.24 18.92 -9.34
N TRP A 115 1.76 19.08 -10.56
CA TRP A 115 3.01 19.77 -10.81
C TRP A 115 2.96 21.25 -10.39
N THR A 116 1.88 21.98 -10.73
CA THR A 116 1.70 23.37 -10.31
C THR A 116 1.67 23.52 -8.78
N ILE A 117 0.94 22.66 -8.09
CA ILE A 117 0.85 22.66 -6.62
C ILE A 117 2.22 22.41 -5.99
N ILE A 118 2.99 21.44 -6.50
CA ILE A 118 4.34 21.15 -6.03
C ILE A 118 5.29 22.31 -6.32
N HIS A 119 5.18 22.94 -7.49
CA HIS A 119 6.03 24.07 -7.86
C HIS A 119 5.76 25.31 -6.98
N TRP A 120 4.51 25.52 -6.56
CA TRP A 120 4.14 26.56 -5.59
C TRP A 120 4.65 26.25 -4.17
N LEU A 121 4.96 25.00 -3.84
CA LEU A 121 5.44 24.57 -2.52
C LEU A 121 6.89 24.98 -2.23
N PHE A 122 7.73 25.13 -3.26
CA PHE A 122 9.14 25.49 -3.12
C PHE A 122 9.39 26.89 -3.69
N PRO A 123 9.14 27.97 -2.92
CA PRO A 123 9.58 29.29 -3.33
C PRO A 123 11.11 29.27 -3.49
N LYS A 124 11.58 29.82 -4.63
CA LYS A 124 12.98 29.85 -5.03
C LYS A 124 13.88 30.22 -3.83
N LYS A 125 14.86 29.35 -3.57
CA LYS A 125 15.90 29.50 -2.55
C LYS A 125 16.59 30.87 -2.73
N GLY A 126 16.21 31.86 -1.93
CA GLY A 126 16.75 33.22 -2.10
C GLY A 126 16.12 34.37 -1.29
N SER A 127 15.25 34.14 -0.30
CA SER A 127 14.76 35.23 0.55
C SER A 127 14.73 34.80 2.02
N HIS A 128 15.65 35.39 2.80
CA HIS A 128 15.59 35.38 4.26
C HIS A 128 14.37 36.20 4.70
N SER A 129 13.17 35.61 4.68
CA SER A 129 11.98 36.21 5.30
C SER A 129 11.26 35.21 6.20
N ASN A 130 10.91 35.69 7.39
CA ASN A 130 10.33 35.02 8.56
C ASN A 130 9.78 33.58 8.36
N LEU A 131 10.49 32.62 8.96
CA LEU A 131 10.32 31.16 8.86
C LEU A 131 9.05 30.57 9.52
N ASN A 132 8.13 31.39 10.06
CA ASN A 132 7.00 30.87 10.84
C ASN A 132 5.61 31.02 10.18
N THR A 133 5.44 31.97 9.25
CA THR A 133 4.14 32.19 8.57
C THR A 133 3.87 31.17 7.45
N TYR A 134 4.92 30.55 6.92
CA TYR A 134 4.82 29.62 5.78
C TYR A 134 4.55 28.16 6.16
N LYS A 135 4.69 27.79 7.44
CA LYS A 135 4.53 26.40 7.92
C LYS A 135 3.12 25.82 7.73
N PRO A 136 2.01 26.50 8.07
CA PRO A 136 0.67 25.92 7.89
C PRO A 136 0.29 25.81 6.41
N VAL A 137 0.66 26.81 5.59
CA VAL A 137 0.43 26.80 4.14
C VAL A 137 1.17 25.63 3.49
N GLN A 138 2.43 25.39 3.88
CA GLN A 138 3.23 24.28 3.36
C GLN A 138 2.58 22.92 3.65
N VAL A 139 2.04 22.72 4.86
CA VAL A 139 1.36 21.47 5.24
C VAL A 139 0.09 21.27 4.42
N ILE A 140 -0.74 22.30 4.26
CA ILE A 140 -1.96 22.24 3.44
C ILE A 140 -1.63 21.90 1.99
N THR A 141 -0.60 22.54 1.43
CA THR A 141 -0.18 22.32 0.04
C THR A 141 0.39 20.91 -0.16
N ILE A 142 1.14 20.35 0.81
CA ILE A 142 1.59 18.94 0.75
C ILE A 142 0.38 18.01 0.74
N ILE A 143 -0.59 18.21 1.64
CA ILE A 143 -1.81 17.40 1.70
C ILE A 143 -2.57 17.48 0.37
N LEU A 144 -2.75 18.69 -0.17
CA LEU A 144 -3.43 18.90 -1.46
C LEU A 144 -2.67 18.22 -2.61
N SER A 145 -1.34 18.28 -2.62
CA SER A 145 -0.54 17.60 -3.65
C SER A 145 -0.68 16.08 -3.59
N VAL A 146 -0.75 15.50 -2.39
CA VAL A 146 -0.94 14.05 -2.20
C VAL A 146 -2.34 13.64 -2.66
N LEU A 147 -3.37 14.39 -2.27
CA LEU A 147 -4.76 14.15 -2.70
C LEU A 147 -4.89 14.24 -4.23
N MET A 148 -4.29 15.26 -4.85
CA MET A 148 -4.29 15.42 -6.30
C MET A 148 -3.49 14.33 -7.01
N SER A 149 -2.39 13.86 -6.42
CA SER A 149 -1.62 12.73 -6.94
C SER A 149 -2.46 11.45 -6.95
N ILE A 150 -3.17 11.17 -5.86
CA ILE A 150 -4.08 10.00 -5.77
C ILE A 150 -5.18 10.08 -6.85
N LEU A 151 -5.81 11.25 -7.01
CA LEU A 151 -6.82 11.47 -8.03
C LEU A 151 -6.25 11.25 -9.45
N THR A 152 -5.06 11.77 -9.71
CA THR A 152 -4.36 11.63 -10.99
C THR A 152 -4.06 10.17 -11.30
N ILE A 153 -3.60 9.40 -10.30
CA ILE A 153 -3.33 7.97 -10.46
C ILE A 153 -4.62 7.22 -10.80
N TYR A 154 -5.77 7.54 -10.17
CA TYR A 154 -7.06 6.95 -10.55
C TYR A 154 -7.44 7.27 -12.01
N MET A 155 -7.22 8.50 -12.47
CA MET A 155 -7.51 8.89 -13.85
C MET A 155 -6.62 8.12 -14.85
N ILE A 156 -5.32 8.01 -14.55
CA ILE A 156 -4.37 7.24 -15.36
C ILE A 156 -4.73 5.76 -15.38
N ALA A 157 -5.13 5.20 -14.25
CA ALA A 157 -5.51 3.79 -14.15
C ALA A 157 -6.78 3.48 -14.97
N ASN A 158 -7.80 4.35 -14.92
CA ASN A 158 -8.99 4.23 -15.77
C ASN A 158 -8.66 4.43 -17.25
N LEU A 159 -7.76 5.36 -17.57
CA LEU A 159 -7.28 5.54 -18.95
C LEU A 159 -6.60 4.27 -19.45
N ALA A 160 -5.67 3.69 -18.69
CA ALA A 160 -5.02 2.44 -19.06
C ALA A 160 -6.04 1.30 -19.24
N PHE A 161 -7.02 1.19 -18.34
CA PHE A 161 -8.07 0.19 -18.43
C PHE A 161 -8.84 0.26 -19.77
N VAL A 162 -9.38 1.45 -20.09
CA VAL A 162 -10.22 1.66 -21.28
C VAL A 162 -9.41 1.68 -22.57
N LEU A 163 -8.25 2.33 -22.57
CA LEU A 163 -7.36 2.37 -23.72
C LEU A 163 -6.84 0.97 -24.04
N GLY A 164 -6.52 0.18 -23.01
CA GLY A 164 -6.19 -1.23 -23.16
C GLY A 164 -7.31 -2.02 -23.84
N GLN A 165 -8.56 -1.90 -23.37
CA GLN A 165 -9.70 -2.57 -23.99
C GLN A 165 -9.91 -2.14 -25.45
N ALA A 166 -9.81 -0.84 -25.73
CA ALA A 166 -9.96 -0.29 -27.06
C ALA A 166 -8.87 -0.78 -28.04
N LEU A 167 -7.70 -1.21 -27.53
CA LEU A 167 -6.60 -1.72 -28.34
C LEU A 167 -6.71 -3.23 -28.64
N ILE A 168 -7.57 -3.99 -27.97
CA ILE A 168 -7.62 -5.46 -28.15
C ILE A 168 -8.02 -5.83 -29.58
N GLU A 169 -9.17 -5.33 -30.05
CA GLU A 169 -9.69 -5.68 -31.38
C GLU A 169 -8.82 -5.11 -32.53
N PRO A 170 -8.41 -3.82 -32.52
CA PRO A 170 -7.64 -3.25 -33.62
C PRO A 170 -6.26 -3.88 -33.82
N LEU A 171 -5.67 -4.43 -32.75
CA LEU A 171 -4.35 -5.04 -32.78
C LEU A 171 -4.36 -6.50 -33.27
N GLY A 172 -5.53 -7.15 -33.38
CA GLY A 172 -5.66 -8.51 -33.89
C GLY A 172 -4.70 -9.49 -33.18
N PRO A 173 -3.72 -10.12 -33.88
CA PRO A 173 -2.76 -11.04 -33.27
C PRO A 173 -1.87 -10.43 -32.16
N VAL A 174 -1.75 -9.11 -32.09
CA VAL A 174 -1.02 -8.39 -31.03
C VAL A 174 -1.96 -7.75 -30.00
N GLY A 175 -3.24 -8.16 -29.98
CA GLY A 175 -4.25 -7.72 -29.01
C GLY A 175 -3.93 -8.01 -27.55
N PHE A 176 -2.98 -8.92 -27.29
CA PHE A 176 -2.44 -9.15 -25.95
C PHE A 176 -1.87 -7.87 -25.30
N ILE A 177 -1.35 -6.92 -26.09
CA ILE A 177 -0.84 -5.64 -25.55
C ILE A 177 -2.00 -4.83 -24.97
N GLY A 178 -3.16 -4.83 -25.63
CA GLY A 178 -4.37 -4.20 -25.12
C GLY A 178 -4.83 -4.85 -23.81
N ASN A 179 -4.87 -6.18 -23.77
CA ASN A 179 -5.17 -6.94 -22.54
C ASN A 179 -4.21 -6.58 -21.39
N PHE A 180 -2.91 -6.51 -21.67
CA PHE A 180 -1.90 -6.16 -20.67
C PHE A 180 -2.10 -4.75 -20.11
N ILE A 181 -2.28 -3.74 -20.97
CA ILE A 181 -2.51 -2.35 -20.53
C ILE A 181 -3.83 -2.25 -19.75
N SER A 182 -4.85 -3.00 -20.17
CA SER A 182 -6.14 -3.03 -19.48
C SER A 182 -6.00 -3.63 -18.08
N GLN A 183 -5.33 -4.78 -17.97
CA GLN A 183 -5.05 -5.44 -16.70
C GLN A 183 -4.22 -4.55 -15.78
N LEU A 184 -3.20 -3.85 -16.29
CA LEU A 184 -2.45 -2.85 -15.51
C LEU A 184 -3.35 -1.77 -14.90
N GLY A 185 -4.28 -1.24 -15.68
CA GLY A 185 -5.25 -0.26 -15.22
C GLY A 185 -6.14 -0.80 -14.10
N ASP A 186 -6.69 -1.99 -14.28
CA ASP A 186 -7.55 -2.65 -13.29
C ASP A 186 -6.81 -2.93 -11.97
N VAL A 187 -5.58 -3.42 -12.08
CA VAL A 187 -4.68 -3.65 -10.94
C VAL A 187 -4.41 -2.37 -10.16
N LEU A 188 -4.12 -1.27 -10.86
CA LEU A 188 -3.91 0.02 -10.20
C LEU A 188 -5.18 0.46 -9.48
N ILE A 189 -6.36 0.38 -10.12
CA ILE A 189 -7.65 0.72 -9.48
C ILE A 189 -7.86 -0.09 -8.19
N MET A 190 -7.50 -1.37 -8.22
CA MET A 190 -7.63 -2.26 -7.06
C MET A 190 -6.61 -1.96 -5.95
N VAL A 191 -5.37 -1.63 -6.30
CA VAL A 191 -4.28 -1.39 -5.32
C VAL A 191 -4.38 -0.01 -4.68
N ILE A 192 -4.94 1.00 -5.35
CA ILE A 192 -5.00 2.38 -4.84
C ILE A 192 -5.63 2.49 -3.44
N PRO A 193 -6.78 1.85 -3.11
CA PRO A 193 -7.32 1.87 -1.75
C PRO A 193 -6.35 1.36 -0.70
N VAL A 194 -5.66 0.24 -0.98
CA VAL A 194 -4.68 -0.35 -0.07
C VAL A 194 -3.46 0.57 0.08
N ALA A 195 -2.94 1.09 -1.03
CA ALA A 195 -1.81 2.01 -1.01
C ALA A 195 -2.14 3.30 -0.25
N THR A 196 -3.33 3.87 -0.47
CA THR A 196 -3.79 5.08 0.21
C THR A 196 -4.05 4.83 1.69
N ALA A 197 -4.55 3.65 2.05
CA ALA A 197 -4.71 3.22 3.44
C ALA A 197 -3.35 3.16 4.16
N LEU A 198 -2.35 2.53 3.54
CA LEU A 198 -0.99 2.43 4.09
C LEU A 198 -0.32 3.80 4.20
N LEU A 199 -0.46 4.65 3.18
CA LEU A 199 0.05 6.02 3.21
C LEU A 199 -0.66 6.87 4.28
N GLY A 200 -1.98 6.75 4.40
CA GLY A 200 -2.76 7.40 5.46
C GLY A 200 -2.33 6.95 6.84
N GLY A 201 -2.19 5.63 7.05
CA GLY A 201 -1.69 5.03 8.28
C GLY A 201 -0.28 5.50 8.65
N GLY A 202 0.64 5.48 7.69
CA GLY A 202 2.02 5.93 7.91
C GLY A 202 2.11 7.44 8.21
N THR A 203 1.38 8.27 7.47
CA THR A 203 1.39 9.73 7.67
C THR A 203 0.79 10.15 9.01
N LEU A 204 -0.37 9.59 9.39
CA LEU A 204 -0.96 9.85 10.70
C LEU A 204 -0.21 9.17 11.84
N GLY A 205 0.42 8.02 11.62
CA GLY A 205 1.35 7.41 12.57
C GLY A 205 2.54 8.33 12.87
N ILE A 206 3.13 8.95 11.84
CA ILE A 206 4.20 9.95 11.99
C ILE A 206 3.69 11.22 12.67
N ALA A 207 2.51 11.71 12.30
CA ALA A 207 1.89 12.87 12.93
C ALA A 207 1.63 12.61 14.43
N GLY A 208 1.10 11.43 14.76
CA GLY A 208 0.92 10.96 16.14
C GLY A 208 2.25 10.88 16.89
N ASN A 209 3.31 10.35 16.27
CA ASN A 209 4.64 10.33 16.87
C ASN A 209 5.15 11.75 17.19
N LYS A 210 5.00 12.71 16.27
CA LYS A 210 5.37 14.13 16.49
C LYS A 210 4.53 14.81 17.56
N LEU A 211 3.23 14.54 17.60
CA LEU A 211 2.34 15.02 18.66
C LEU A 211 2.75 14.47 20.02
N GLY A 212 3.11 13.18 20.10
CA GLY A 212 3.65 12.58 21.30
C GLY A 212 4.95 13.25 21.78
N GLN A 213 5.85 13.59 20.86
CA GLN A 213 7.09 14.31 21.18
C GLN A 213 6.78 15.71 21.72
N TYR A 214 5.90 16.44 21.04
CA TYR A 214 5.48 17.77 21.47
C TYR A 214 4.88 17.77 22.88
N VAL A 215 3.98 16.83 23.15
CA VAL A 215 3.39 16.59 24.48
C VAL A 215 4.46 16.25 25.52
N SER A 216 5.39 15.35 25.19
CA SER A 216 6.47 14.94 26.09
C SER A 216 7.45 16.08 26.42
N ASP A 217 7.67 17.00 25.48
CA ASP A 217 8.67 18.05 25.60
C ASP A 217 8.12 19.34 26.24
N HIS A 218 6.83 19.65 26.04
CA HIS A 218 6.23 20.92 26.47
C HIS A 218 5.33 20.82 27.70
N MET A 219 4.94 19.62 28.15
CA MET A 219 4.02 19.45 29.28
C MET A 219 4.75 19.19 30.60
N SER A 220 4.09 19.56 31.71
CA SER A 220 4.60 19.30 33.06
C SER A 220 4.65 17.80 33.37
N GLN A 221 5.50 17.40 34.31
CA GLN A 221 5.72 16.00 34.65
C GLN A 221 4.42 15.26 35.00
N HIS A 222 3.49 15.88 35.74
CA HIS A 222 2.19 15.28 36.09
C HIS A 222 1.27 15.10 34.89
N LEU A 223 1.20 16.10 33.99
CA LEU A 223 0.37 16.01 32.78
C LEU A 223 0.85 14.93 31.82
N ILE A 224 2.16 14.68 31.75
CA ILE A 224 2.73 13.57 30.98
C ILE A 224 2.29 12.21 31.56
N GLN A 225 2.19 12.05 32.89
CA GLN A 225 1.74 10.78 33.47
C GLN A 225 0.28 10.49 33.11
N ILE A 226 -0.59 11.50 33.25
CA ILE A 226 -2.01 11.39 32.89
C ILE A 226 -2.13 11.07 31.39
N THR A 227 -1.38 11.78 30.54
CA THR A 227 -1.41 11.56 29.10
C THR A 227 -0.89 10.18 28.73
N ASN A 228 0.16 9.69 29.38
CA ASN A 228 0.69 8.34 29.14
C ASN A 228 -0.30 7.27 29.52
N ILE A 229 -0.96 7.38 30.67
CA ILE A 229 -1.95 6.41 31.12
C ILE A 229 -3.11 6.36 30.12
N CYS A 230 -3.66 7.52 29.75
CA CYS A 230 -4.77 7.61 28.80
C CYS A 230 -4.38 7.13 27.40
N ALA A 231 -3.24 7.60 26.87
CA ALA A 231 -2.78 7.24 25.53
C ALA A 231 -2.40 5.76 25.45
N ALA A 232 -1.72 5.21 26.47
CA ALA A 232 -1.37 3.80 26.50
C ALA A 232 -2.61 2.90 26.66
N ALA A 233 -3.61 3.32 27.45
CA ALA A 233 -4.90 2.63 27.53
C ALA A 233 -5.59 2.59 26.16
N LEU A 234 -5.66 3.73 25.46
CA LEU A 234 -6.26 3.81 24.13
C LEU A 234 -5.47 3.01 23.10
N ALA A 235 -4.14 3.09 23.09
CA ALA A 235 -3.29 2.33 22.19
C ALA A 235 -3.42 0.82 22.44
N GLY A 236 -3.46 0.40 23.71
CA GLY A 236 -3.71 -0.97 24.10
C GLY A 236 -5.10 -1.45 23.69
N ALA A 237 -6.13 -0.62 23.87
CA ALA A 237 -7.49 -0.88 23.43
C ALA A 237 -7.57 -1.08 21.90
N VAL A 238 -6.88 -0.22 21.15
CA VAL A 238 -6.79 -0.29 19.68
C VAL A 238 -6.09 -1.57 19.23
N ILE A 239 -4.95 -1.93 19.82
CA ILE A 239 -4.26 -3.20 19.53
C ILE A 239 -5.18 -4.38 19.85
N GLY A 240 -5.84 -4.36 21.01
CA GLY A 240 -6.80 -5.38 21.41
C GLY A 240 -7.95 -5.52 20.41
N ALA A 241 -8.53 -4.40 19.98
CA ALA A 241 -9.58 -4.38 18.97
C ALA A 241 -9.11 -4.92 17.61
N ILE A 242 -7.88 -4.62 17.18
CA ILE A 242 -7.32 -5.15 15.93
C ILE A 242 -7.14 -6.66 16.02
N LEU A 243 -6.55 -7.16 17.11
CA LEU A 243 -6.38 -8.59 17.33
C LEU A 243 -7.73 -9.31 17.38
N GLY A 244 -8.68 -8.73 18.10
CA GLY A 244 -10.04 -9.23 18.22
C GLY A 244 -10.79 -9.31 16.89
N ASN A 245 -10.73 -8.26 16.06
CA ASN A 245 -11.27 -8.27 14.70
C ASN A 245 -10.54 -9.28 13.78
N THR A 246 -9.24 -9.48 13.99
CA THR A 246 -8.47 -10.49 13.23
C THR A 246 -8.96 -11.90 13.55
N VAL A 247 -9.25 -12.17 14.83
CA VAL A 247 -9.85 -13.44 15.28
C VAL A 247 -11.25 -13.60 14.72
N ASP A 248 -12.08 -12.55 14.76
CA ASP A 248 -13.42 -12.58 14.19
C ASP A 248 -13.42 -12.84 12.69
N TRP A 249 -12.51 -12.19 11.96
CA TRP A 249 -12.34 -12.43 10.53
C TRP A 249 -11.98 -13.89 10.21
N PHE A 250 -11.19 -14.54 11.06
CA PHE A 250 -10.76 -15.92 10.86
C PHE A 250 -11.80 -16.96 11.28
N TYR A 251 -12.48 -16.74 12.42
CA TYR A 251 -13.39 -17.70 13.02
C TYR A 251 -14.88 -17.38 12.82
N GLN A 252 -15.21 -16.21 12.27
CA GLN A 252 -16.58 -15.72 12.03
C GLN A 252 -17.46 -15.92 13.28
N LEU A 253 -17.02 -15.35 14.40
CA LEU A 253 -17.68 -15.58 15.69
C LEU A 253 -18.97 -14.77 15.81
N ASP A 254 -19.14 -13.73 14.97
CA ASP A 254 -20.34 -12.88 14.83
C ASP A 254 -20.86 -12.32 16.17
N ASN A 255 -20.00 -12.26 17.19
CA ASN A 255 -20.33 -11.78 18.52
C ASN A 255 -19.42 -10.62 18.93
N PRO A 256 -19.87 -9.36 18.73
CA PRO A 256 -19.09 -8.17 19.04
C PRO A 256 -18.59 -8.11 20.50
N GLN A 257 -19.31 -8.71 21.45
CA GLN A 257 -18.90 -8.73 22.86
C GLN A 257 -17.59 -9.48 23.08
N GLN A 258 -17.42 -10.62 22.42
CA GLN A 258 -16.24 -11.46 22.59
C GLN A 258 -15.11 -11.06 21.63
N THR A 259 -15.44 -10.54 20.46
CA THR A 259 -14.46 -10.21 19.43
C THR A 259 -13.93 -8.80 19.54
N LEU A 260 -14.75 -7.82 19.92
CA LEU A 260 -14.35 -6.42 19.99
C LEU A 260 -14.17 -5.95 21.43
N TYR A 261 -15.23 -6.03 22.23
CA TYR A 261 -15.25 -5.38 23.55
C TYR A 261 -14.30 -6.05 24.56
N TRP A 262 -14.24 -7.39 24.60
CA TRP A 262 -13.36 -8.10 25.53
C TRP A 262 -11.86 -7.90 25.23
N PRO A 263 -11.39 -8.11 23.98
CA PRO A 263 -10.00 -7.85 23.63
C PRO A 263 -9.61 -6.38 23.78
N MET A 264 -10.51 -5.45 23.45
CA MET A 264 -10.31 -4.02 23.67
C MET A 264 -10.13 -3.68 25.15
N SER A 265 -10.96 -4.26 26.02
CA SER A 265 -10.88 -4.05 27.48
C SER A 265 -9.58 -4.61 28.07
N ILE A 266 -9.21 -5.84 27.69
CA ILE A 266 -7.95 -6.46 28.11
C ILE A 266 -6.76 -5.62 27.62
N GLY A 267 -6.78 -5.21 26.35
CA GLY A 267 -5.74 -4.36 25.77
C GLY A 267 -5.60 -3.03 26.51
N ALA A 268 -6.72 -2.39 26.87
CA ALA A 268 -6.72 -1.15 27.64
C ALA A 268 -6.08 -1.34 29.02
N ILE A 269 -6.47 -2.39 29.74
CA ILE A 269 -5.93 -2.72 31.07
C ILE A 269 -4.42 -2.98 30.98
N LEU A 270 -3.97 -3.77 30.01
CA LEU A 270 -2.55 -4.03 29.77
C LEU A 270 -1.78 -2.76 29.42
N GLY A 271 -2.38 -1.86 28.63
CA GLY A 271 -1.82 -0.55 28.31
C GLY A 271 -1.61 0.33 29.54
N VAL A 272 -2.60 0.38 30.44
CA VAL A 272 -2.48 1.09 31.72
C VAL A 272 -1.38 0.46 32.59
N ILE A 273 -1.37 -0.86 32.75
CA ILE A 273 -0.36 -1.56 33.56
C ILE A 273 1.04 -1.29 33.01
N ALA A 274 1.22 -1.36 31.68
CA ALA A 274 2.49 -1.05 31.04
C ALA A 274 2.92 0.41 31.29
N SER A 275 1.98 1.36 31.22
CA SER A 275 2.26 2.77 31.52
C SER A 275 2.66 3.02 32.97
N LEU A 276 2.17 2.24 33.92
CA LEU A 276 2.53 2.37 35.33
C LEU A 276 3.89 1.72 35.65
N ARG A 277 4.27 0.67 34.91
CA ARG A 277 5.53 -0.07 35.10
C ARG A 277 6.74 0.62 34.46
N ILE A 278 6.53 1.37 33.38
CA ILE A 278 7.61 2.03 32.63
C ILE A 278 7.80 3.44 33.17
N SER A 279 9.00 3.77 33.65
CA SER A 279 9.33 5.12 34.12
C SER A 279 9.05 6.17 33.05
N HIS A 280 8.41 7.26 33.46
CA HIS A 280 7.75 8.31 32.65
C HIS A 280 8.59 9.02 31.57
N ARG A 281 9.92 8.81 31.53
CA ARG A 281 10.83 9.35 30.51
C ARG A 281 11.75 8.29 29.88
N HIS A 282 11.51 7.01 30.17
CA HIS A 282 12.32 5.94 29.61
C HIS A 282 11.97 5.75 28.14
N THR A 283 12.99 5.80 27.28
CA THR A 283 12.81 5.55 25.85
C THR A 283 12.87 4.05 25.59
N ILE A 284 11.84 3.53 24.93
CA ILE A 284 11.73 2.10 24.60
C ILE A 284 12.43 1.89 23.25
N PRO A 285 13.21 0.81 23.09
CA PRO A 285 13.87 0.47 21.84
C PRO A 285 12.86 -0.08 20.81
N ILE A 286 11.98 0.78 20.30
CA ILE A 286 10.90 0.42 19.37
C ILE A 286 11.43 -0.24 18.09
N GLY A 287 12.63 0.15 17.63
CA GLY A 287 13.20 -0.43 16.43
C GLY A 287 13.53 -1.92 16.55
N TYR A 288 13.83 -2.42 17.74
CA TYR A 288 13.96 -3.88 17.93
C TYR A 288 12.61 -4.58 17.73
N VAL A 289 11.52 -4.00 18.21
CA VAL A 289 10.16 -4.53 18.00
C VAL A 289 9.84 -4.56 16.51
N THR A 290 10.05 -3.45 15.79
CA THR A 290 9.84 -3.37 14.35
C THR A 290 10.68 -4.40 13.60
N TYR A 291 11.96 -4.55 13.96
CA TYR A 291 12.86 -5.55 13.37
C TYR A 291 12.34 -6.98 13.57
N TYR A 292 12.03 -7.38 14.80
CA TYR A 292 11.57 -8.75 15.08
C TYR A 292 10.21 -9.03 14.44
N VAL A 293 9.27 -8.09 14.50
CA VAL A 293 7.96 -8.24 13.86
C VAL A 293 8.10 -8.40 12.35
N THR A 294 8.87 -7.52 11.71
CA THR A 294 9.11 -7.59 10.26
C THR A 294 9.78 -8.90 9.88
N ARG A 295 10.80 -9.34 10.62
CA ARG A 295 11.52 -10.59 10.34
C ARG A 295 10.63 -11.81 10.53
N THR A 296 9.77 -11.82 11.53
CA THR A 296 8.77 -12.88 11.74
C THR A 296 7.77 -12.93 10.59
N ILE A 297 7.24 -11.78 10.16
CA ILE A 297 6.32 -11.70 9.01
C ILE A 297 7.00 -12.24 7.75
N LEU A 298 8.23 -11.79 7.44
CA LEU A 298 8.96 -12.26 6.27
C LEU A 298 9.23 -13.77 6.30
N ASN A 299 9.60 -14.30 7.46
CA ASN A 299 9.82 -15.74 7.63
C ASN A 299 8.51 -16.53 7.48
N ALA A 300 7.40 -16.03 8.03
CA ALA A 300 6.09 -16.66 7.93
C ALA A 300 5.55 -16.64 6.49
N THR A 301 5.62 -15.50 5.80
CA THR A 301 5.21 -15.39 4.39
C THR A 301 6.00 -16.35 3.50
N ARG A 302 7.28 -16.55 3.81
CA ARG A 302 8.14 -17.51 3.08
C ARG A 302 7.82 -18.97 3.36
N SER A 303 7.22 -19.30 4.51
CA SER A 303 6.85 -20.68 4.84
C SER A 303 5.51 -21.09 4.23
N ILE A 304 4.69 -20.15 3.75
CA ILE A 304 3.42 -20.45 3.09
C ILE A 304 3.71 -20.92 1.66
N GLU A 305 3.07 -22.02 1.27
CA GLU A 305 3.17 -22.55 -0.09
C GLU A 305 2.52 -21.59 -1.11
N PRO A 306 3.13 -21.35 -2.30
CA PRO A 306 2.58 -20.46 -3.32
C PRO A 306 1.13 -20.82 -3.72
N LEU A 307 0.77 -22.10 -3.80
CA LEU A 307 -0.60 -22.53 -4.12
C LEU A 307 -1.62 -22.04 -3.08
N VAL A 308 -1.26 -22.09 -1.79
CA VAL A 308 -2.12 -21.56 -0.72
C VAL A 308 -2.25 -20.05 -0.84
N MET A 309 -1.16 -19.34 -1.12
CA MET A 309 -1.21 -17.88 -1.37
C MET A 309 -2.14 -17.54 -2.53
N VAL A 310 -2.08 -18.28 -3.64
CA VAL A 310 -2.99 -18.06 -4.79
C VAL A 310 -4.45 -18.20 -4.36
N ILE A 311 -4.80 -19.23 -3.58
CA ILE A 311 -6.18 -19.42 -3.10
C ILE A 311 -6.63 -18.25 -2.23
N VAL A 312 -5.79 -17.80 -1.30
CA VAL A 312 -6.08 -16.63 -0.44
C VAL A 312 -6.28 -15.37 -1.29
N PHE A 313 -5.41 -15.13 -2.27
CA PHE A 313 -5.54 -13.99 -3.17
C PHE A 313 -6.79 -14.07 -4.05
N VAL A 314 -7.19 -15.27 -4.51
CA VAL A 314 -8.44 -15.46 -5.27
C VAL A 314 -9.67 -15.09 -4.43
N VAL A 315 -9.68 -15.44 -3.14
CA VAL A 315 -10.77 -15.04 -2.22
C VAL A 315 -10.78 -13.52 -2.02
N TRP A 316 -9.61 -12.88 -1.99
CA TRP A 316 -9.49 -11.45 -1.75
C TRP A 316 -9.80 -10.59 -2.98
N VAL A 317 -9.24 -10.93 -4.14
CA VAL A 317 -9.31 -10.12 -5.37
C VAL A 317 -10.30 -10.64 -6.41
N GLY A 318 -10.80 -11.86 -6.21
CA GLY A 318 -11.59 -12.58 -7.19
C GLY A 318 -10.75 -13.51 -8.06
N ILE A 319 -11.46 -14.31 -8.84
CA ILE A 319 -10.85 -15.30 -9.73
C ILE A 319 -10.23 -14.55 -10.91
N GLY A 320 -8.92 -14.71 -11.09
CA GLY A 320 -8.26 -14.18 -12.26
C GLY A 320 -6.74 -14.36 -12.26
N PRO A 321 -6.09 -14.05 -13.39
CA PRO A 321 -4.63 -14.14 -13.54
C PRO A 321 -3.88 -13.20 -12.56
N PHE A 322 -4.53 -12.11 -12.15
CA PHE A 322 -4.01 -11.15 -11.19
C PHE A 322 -3.81 -11.74 -9.78
N ALA A 323 -4.70 -12.61 -9.31
CA ALA A 323 -4.52 -13.29 -8.03
C ALA A 323 -3.20 -14.10 -8.01
N GLY A 324 -2.90 -14.74 -9.15
CA GLY A 324 -1.64 -15.45 -9.36
C GLY A 324 -0.42 -14.52 -9.34
N SER A 325 -0.48 -13.39 -10.05
CA SER A 325 0.65 -12.44 -10.06
C SER A 325 0.88 -11.78 -8.70
N LEU A 326 -0.16 -11.47 -7.92
CA LEU A 326 -0.03 -10.97 -6.55
C LEU A 326 0.58 -12.01 -5.61
N ALA A 327 0.17 -13.27 -5.70
CA ALA A 327 0.74 -14.35 -4.91
C ALA A 327 2.25 -14.50 -5.17
N LEU A 328 2.63 -14.52 -6.46
CA LEU A 328 4.04 -14.55 -6.87
C LEU A 328 4.79 -13.28 -6.44
N ALA A 329 4.17 -12.11 -6.53
CA ALA A 329 4.75 -10.85 -6.10
C ALA A 329 5.05 -10.88 -4.61
N LEU A 330 4.07 -11.23 -3.77
CA LEU A 330 4.22 -11.30 -2.31
C LEU A 330 5.33 -12.26 -1.89
N HIS A 331 5.37 -13.44 -2.50
CA HIS A 331 6.44 -14.41 -2.27
C HIS A 331 7.81 -13.83 -2.64
N THR A 332 7.90 -13.14 -3.78
CA THR A 332 9.11 -12.46 -4.25
C THR A 332 9.53 -11.31 -3.33
N VAL A 333 8.59 -10.49 -2.84
CA VAL A 333 8.84 -9.44 -1.85
C VAL A 333 9.51 -10.04 -0.62
N ALA A 334 8.95 -11.12 -0.08
CA ALA A 334 9.45 -11.71 1.16
C ALA A 334 10.87 -12.30 1.00
N ALA A 335 11.15 -12.91 -0.15
CA ALA A 335 12.46 -13.44 -0.48
C ALA A 335 13.50 -12.32 -0.66
N LEU A 336 13.19 -11.31 -1.48
CA LEU A 336 14.10 -10.20 -1.79
C LEU A 336 14.31 -9.26 -0.61
N ALA A 337 13.26 -8.94 0.14
CA ALA A 337 13.36 -8.06 1.31
C ALA A 337 14.31 -8.64 2.36
N LYS A 338 14.28 -9.96 2.53
CA LYS A 338 15.22 -10.65 3.42
C LYS A 338 16.65 -10.53 2.92
N LEU A 339 16.91 -10.86 1.65
CA LEU A 339 18.23 -10.76 1.05
C LEU A 339 18.79 -9.33 1.15
N TYR A 340 18.00 -8.33 0.76
CA TYR A 340 18.38 -6.93 0.86
C TYR A 340 18.61 -6.50 2.31
N SER A 341 17.82 -7.00 3.27
CA SER A 341 18.02 -6.66 4.69
C SER A 341 19.33 -7.20 5.25
N GLU A 342 19.75 -8.40 4.81
CA GLU A 342 21.04 -8.99 5.18
C GLU A 342 22.21 -8.24 4.55
N GLN A 343 22.05 -7.76 3.31
CA GLN A 343 23.02 -6.87 2.66
C GLN A 343 23.13 -5.52 3.36
N VAL A 344 22.01 -4.93 3.79
CA VAL A 344 22.03 -3.68 4.56
C VAL A 344 22.67 -3.90 5.92
N GLU A 345 22.40 -5.04 6.58
CA GLU A 345 22.97 -5.39 7.89
C GLU A 345 24.49 -5.65 7.84
N SER A 346 25.04 -6.06 6.70
CA SER A 346 26.47 -6.26 6.51
C SER A 346 27.28 -4.96 6.41
N ILE A 347 26.60 -3.83 6.16
CA ILE A 347 27.23 -2.50 6.12
C ILE A 347 27.53 -2.06 7.56
N PRO A 348 28.81 -1.78 7.91
CA PRO A 348 29.17 -1.33 9.24
C PRO A 348 28.46 0.00 9.58
N PRO A 349 28.04 0.21 10.83
CA PRO A 349 27.39 1.44 11.24
C PRO A 349 28.35 2.62 11.00
N ALA A 350 27.88 3.66 10.32
CA ALA A 350 28.64 4.89 10.13
C ALA A 350 28.95 5.50 11.51
N HIS A 351 30.25 5.67 11.81
CA HIS A 351 30.74 6.29 13.04
C HIS A 351 30.49 7.79 13.08
#